data_AF-A0A9E2XGF0-F1
#
_entry.id   AF-A0A9E2XGF0-F1
#
_cell.length_a   1.000
_cell.length_b   1.000
_cell.length_c   1.000
_cell.angle_alpha   90.00
_cell.angle_beta   90.00
_cell.angle_gamma   90.00
#
_symmetry.space_group_name_H-M   'P 1'
#
loop_
_entity.id
_entity.type
_entity.pdbx_description
1 polymer ?
#
loop_
_entity_poly.entity_id
_entity_poly.type
_entity_poly.pdbx_seq_one_letter_code
_entity_poly.pdbx_strand_id
1 'polypeptide(L)'
;NALRDVTTVTVLSAPQVVTEDNQRARLEVGQQVPILTQTITQATVNNPSVLNSVSYVQTGVILTVTPRVNTTGGVDMDIRQEVTDVPDALLQAATPNLTPVLTRRVIETRVSVQSAQTVALGGLINEASQDSRQRVPLLGDLPVVGWLFGQTGVSRNKRELLVFLTPTAFSNPEEARNFTLELRRRVEALWQKEGSNRRNP
;
A
#
# COMPACT_ATOMS: atom_id res chain seq x y z
N ASN A 1 -24.55 13.12 -21.57
CA ASN A 1 -23.49 13.48 -20.60
C ASN A 1 -22.27 12.61 -20.84
N ALA A 2 -21.12 13.20 -21.14
CA ALA A 2 -19.83 12.51 -21.25
C ALA A 2 -18.94 13.02 -20.12
N LEU A 3 -18.37 12.11 -19.32
CA LEU A 3 -17.47 12.40 -18.20
C LEU A 3 -16.20 11.55 -18.37
N ARG A 4 -15.02 12.14 -18.15
CA ARG A 4 -13.72 11.46 -18.21
C ARG A 4 -12.91 11.82 -16.96
N ASP A 5 -12.74 10.86 -16.07
CA ASP A 5 -11.88 11.01 -14.90
C ASP A 5 -10.47 10.49 -15.22
N VAL A 6 -9.43 11.22 -14.78
CA VAL A 6 -8.02 10.86 -14.93
C VAL A 6 -7.40 10.75 -13.54
N THR A 7 -6.79 9.60 -13.24
CA THR A 7 -6.28 9.31 -11.89
C THR A 7 -4.86 9.85 -11.67
N THR A 8 -4.62 10.37 -10.47
CA THR A 8 -3.36 10.91 -9.95
C THR A 8 -2.40 9.81 -9.48
N VAL A 9 -1.08 10.03 -9.59
CA VAL A 9 -0.04 9.16 -9.01
C VAL A 9 0.04 9.43 -7.50
N THR A 10 -0.18 8.39 -6.69
CA THR A 10 -0.10 8.46 -5.23
C THR A 10 1.06 7.63 -4.72
N VAL A 11 2.01 8.27 -4.03
CA VAL A 11 3.09 7.54 -3.31
C VAL A 11 2.47 6.90 -2.08
N LEU A 12 2.43 5.56 -2.06
CA LEU A 12 1.73 4.82 -1.01
C LEU A 12 2.45 4.91 0.33
N SER A 13 3.79 4.82 0.37
CA SER A 13 4.60 4.87 1.61
C SER A 13 6.11 4.89 1.33
N ALA A 14 6.89 5.51 2.23
CA ALA A 14 8.36 5.53 2.22
C ALA A 14 8.92 5.12 3.62
N PRO A 15 8.87 3.82 3.98
CA PRO A 15 9.39 3.35 5.26
C PRO A 15 10.92 3.48 5.32
N GLN A 16 11.44 3.90 6.46
CA GLN A 16 12.89 4.03 6.71
C GLN A 16 13.23 3.37 8.04
N VAL A 17 14.29 2.55 8.05
CA VAL A 17 14.77 1.89 9.26
C VAL A 17 16.29 1.92 9.28
N VAL A 18 16.87 2.11 10.46
CA VAL A 18 18.31 2.08 10.70
C VAL A 18 18.62 0.87 11.59
N THR A 19 19.68 0.15 11.28
CA THR A 19 20.10 -1.03 12.04
C THR A 19 21.60 -1.24 11.90
N GLU A 20 22.13 -2.16 12.72
CA GLU A 20 23.53 -2.55 12.68
C GLU A 20 23.80 -3.58 11.57
N ASP A 21 25.07 -3.72 11.21
CA ASP A 21 25.52 -4.73 10.26
C ASP A 21 25.18 -6.15 10.75
N ASN A 22 24.65 -7.00 9.89
CA ASN A 22 24.15 -8.36 10.18
C ASN A 22 23.02 -8.43 11.22
N GLN A 23 22.42 -7.31 11.61
CA GLN A 23 21.29 -7.29 12.54
C GLN A 23 19.97 -7.10 11.79
N ARG A 24 18.97 -7.93 12.13
CA ARG A 24 17.63 -7.79 11.55
C ARG A 24 16.93 -6.57 12.15
N ALA A 25 16.44 -5.69 11.28
CA ALA A 25 15.53 -4.61 11.62
C ALA A 25 14.10 -4.95 11.18
N ARG A 26 13.11 -4.56 11.97
CA ARG A 26 11.69 -4.68 11.63
C ARG A 26 10.96 -3.39 11.98
N LEU A 27 10.27 -2.82 10.99
CA LEU A 27 9.39 -1.67 11.13
C LEU A 27 7.98 -2.09 10.72
N GLU A 28 7.01 -1.81 11.57
CA GLU A 28 5.60 -2.11 11.35
C GLU A 28 4.79 -0.84 11.62
N VAL A 29 4.08 -0.36 10.61
CA VAL A 29 3.27 0.86 10.67
C VAL A 29 1.90 0.55 10.10
N GLY A 30 0.87 0.60 10.95
CA GLY A 30 -0.50 0.44 10.50
C GLY A 30 -1.45 0.11 11.65
N GLN A 31 -2.49 -0.65 11.33
CA GLN A 31 -3.60 -0.94 12.24
C GLN A 31 -3.86 -2.44 12.31
N GLN A 32 -4.49 -2.89 13.39
CA GLN A 32 -4.96 -4.27 13.51
C GLN A 32 -6.45 -4.32 13.20
N VAL A 33 -6.83 -5.08 12.17
CA VAL A 33 -8.24 -5.24 11.77
C VAL A 33 -8.76 -6.58 12.31
N PRO A 34 -9.87 -6.59 13.07
CA PRO A 34 -10.48 -7.83 13.53
C PRO A 34 -11.16 -8.55 12.36
N ILE A 35 -10.94 -9.86 12.29
CA ILE A 35 -11.58 -10.78 11.37
C ILE A 35 -12.27 -11.91 12.15
N LEU A 36 -13.47 -12.28 11.73
CA LEU A 36 -14.21 -13.41 12.28
C LEU A 36 -13.65 -14.70 11.68
N THR A 37 -13.10 -15.58 12.51
CA THR A 37 -12.47 -16.83 12.06
C THR A 37 -13.41 -18.03 12.18
N GLN A 38 -14.31 -18.03 13.16
CA GLN A 38 -15.27 -19.11 13.38
C GLN A 38 -16.57 -18.59 13.98
N THR A 39 -17.69 -19.16 13.54
CA THR A 39 -18.98 -19.02 14.21
C THR A 39 -19.48 -20.41 14.57
N ILE A 40 -19.52 -20.72 15.85
CA ILE A 40 -20.09 -21.96 16.36
C ILE A 40 -21.52 -21.64 16.78
N THR A 41 -22.49 -22.12 16.00
CA THR A 41 -23.90 -22.14 16.41
C THR A 41 -24.17 -23.43 17.16
N GLN A 42 -24.25 -23.37 18.49
CA GLN A 42 -24.80 -24.49 19.26
C GLN A 42 -26.33 -24.42 19.22
N ALA A 43 -26.94 -25.31 18.45
CA ALA A 43 -28.39 -25.50 18.47
C ALA A 43 -28.77 -26.39 19.67
N THR A 44 -28.95 -25.80 20.84
CA THR A 44 -29.68 -26.46 21.95
C THR A 44 -31.16 -26.16 21.80
N VAL A 45 -32.02 -27.16 22.05
CA VAL A 45 -33.47 -27.19 21.76
C VAL A 45 -34.27 -25.95 22.21
N ASN A 46 -33.74 -25.09 23.08
CA ASN A 46 -34.41 -23.85 23.54
C ASN A 46 -33.53 -22.59 23.67
N ASN A 47 -32.27 -22.59 23.21
CA ASN A 47 -31.42 -21.38 23.22
C ASN A 47 -30.23 -21.55 22.23
N PRO A 48 -30.28 -20.96 21.03
CA PRO A 48 -29.12 -20.95 20.15
C PRO A 48 -28.06 -20.00 20.72
N SER A 49 -26.92 -20.55 21.15
CA SER A 49 -25.75 -19.74 21.52
C SER A 49 -24.81 -19.64 20.31
N VAL A 50 -24.51 -18.42 19.90
CA VAL A 50 -23.57 -18.12 18.83
C VAL A 50 -22.25 -17.72 19.45
N LEU A 51 -21.24 -18.61 19.39
CA LEU A 51 -19.89 -18.30 19.81
C LEU A 51 -19.07 -17.88 18.59
N ASN A 52 -18.65 -16.62 18.57
CA ASN A 52 -17.80 -16.05 17.53
C ASN A 52 -16.35 -16.03 18.01
N SER A 53 -15.43 -16.58 17.21
CA SER A 53 -13.98 -16.42 17.42
C SER A 53 -13.46 -15.31 16.51
N VAL A 54 -12.76 -14.34 17.08
CA VAL A 54 -12.20 -13.19 16.37
C VAL A 54 -10.68 -13.29 16.41
N SER A 55 -10.03 -13.10 15.26
CA SER A 55 -8.58 -12.97 15.12
C SER A 55 -8.22 -11.58 14.59
N TYR A 56 -7.03 -11.08 14.89
CA TYR A 56 -6.57 -9.78 14.40
C TYR A 56 -5.52 -9.96 13.31
N VAL A 57 -5.68 -9.24 12.20
CA VAL A 57 -4.71 -9.20 11.10
C VAL A 57 -4.05 -7.83 11.08
N GLN A 58 -2.72 -7.83 10.98
CA GLN A 58 -1.92 -6.62 10.84
C GLN A 58 -2.07 -6.05 9.42
N THR A 59 -2.35 -4.76 9.35
CA THR A 59 -2.52 -4.00 8.11
C THR A 59 -1.54 -2.82 8.09
N GLY A 60 -1.35 -2.20 6.94
CA GLY A 60 -0.36 -1.14 6.73
C GLY A 60 0.94 -1.67 6.14
N VAL A 61 2.07 -1.06 6.52
CA VAL A 61 3.39 -1.33 5.95
C VAL A 61 4.27 -2.04 6.97
N ILE A 62 4.79 -3.21 6.58
CA ILE A 62 5.75 -3.99 7.35
C ILE A 62 7.03 -4.10 6.51
N LEU A 63 8.15 -3.60 7.04
CA LEU A 63 9.46 -3.72 6.44
C LEU A 63 10.36 -4.52 7.37
N THR A 64 10.91 -5.62 6.88
CA THR A 64 11.97 -6.37 7.54
C THR A 64 13.21 -6.35 6.65
N VAL A 65 14.35 -5.96 7.21
CA VAL A 65 15.61 -5.91 6.47
C VAL A 65 16.74 -6.47 7.32
N THR A 66 17.64 -7.23 6.72
CA THR A 66 18.92 -7.64 7.33
C THR A 66 20.04 -7.21 6.40
N PRO A 67 20.76 -6.11 6.70
CA PRO A 67 21.86 -5.64 5.88
C PRO A 67 23.16 -6.37 6.22
N ARG A 68 24.04 -6.45 5.23
CA ARG A 68 25.42 -6.87 5.35
C ARG A 68 26.32 -5.95 4.52
N VAL A 69 27.21 -5.22 5.18
CA VAL A 69 28.14 -4.32 4.50
C VAL A 69 29.35 -5.12 4.01
N ASN A 70 29.71 -4.95 2.74
CA ASN A 70 30.87 -5.60 2.15
C ASN A 70 32.12 -4.70 2.23
N THR A 71 33.28 -5.27 1.94
CA THR A 71 34.57 -4.53 1.97
C THR A 71 34.74 -3.53 0.83
N THR A 72 33.90 -3.59 -0.20
CA THR A 72 33.94 -2.70 -1.39
C THR A 72 32.98 -1.52 -1.28
N GLY A 73 32.28 -1.35 -0.15
CA GLY A 73 31.33 -0.25 0.09
C GLY A 73 29.89 -0.52 -0.39
N GLY A 74 29.62 -1.74 -0.88
CA GLY A 74 28.28 -2.23 -1.17
C GLY A 74 27.59 -2.80 0.07
N VAL A 75 26.27 -2.84 -0.01
CA VAL A 75 25.36 -3.32 1.02
C VAL A 75 24.51 -4.43 0.43
N ASP A 76 24.74 -5.65 0.91
CA ASP A 76 23.89 -6.79 0.64
C ASP A 76 22.71 -6.75 1.62
N MET A 77 21.48 -6.94 1.15
CA MET A 77 20.30 -6.87 2.01
C MET A 77 19.33 -8.00 1.71
N ASP A 78 18.89 -8.68 2.77
CA ASP A 78 17.69 -9.49 2.77
C ASP A 78 16.50 -8.62 3.13
N ILE A 79 15.58 -8.42 2.18
CA ILE A 79 14.45 -7.50 2.32
C ILE A 79 13.16 -8.29 2.20
N ARG A 80 12.27 -8.09 3.17
CA ARG A 80 10.87 -8.49 3.11
C ARG A 80 9.99 -7.28 3.40
N GLN A 81 9.32 -6.78 2.37
CA GLN A 81 8.38 -5.67 2.49
C GLN A 81 6.96 -6.17 2.21
N GLU A 82 6.04 -5.88 3.11
CA GLU A 82 4.63 -6.19 3.00
C GLU A 82 3.81 -4.91 3.15
N VAL A 83 2.86 -4.72 2.24
CA VAL A 83 1.90 -3.62 2.28
C VAL A 83 0.50 -4.20 2.18
N THR A 84 -0.28 -4.01 3.23
CA THR A 84 -1.66 -4.48 3.34
C THR A 84 -2.59 -3.29 3.44
N ASP A 85 -3.46 -3.17 2.45
CA ASP A 85 -4.42 -2.08 2.32
C ASP A 85 -5.81 -2.51 2.79
N VAL A 86 -6.51 -1.61 3.47
CA VAL A 86 -7.85 -1.81 4.01
C VAL A 86 -8.82 -0.94 3.22
N PRO A 87 -9.79 -1.53 2.50
CA PRO A 87 -10.78 -0.75 1.77
C PRO A 87 -11.48 0.31 2.63
N ASP A 88 -11.56 1.55 2.15
CA ASP A 88 -12.24 2.67 2.84
C ASP A 88 -13.68 2.36 3.23
N ALA A 89 -14.36 1.50 2.46
CA ALA A 89 -15.71 1.03 2.73
C ALA A 89 -15.83 0.31 4.09
N LEU A 90 -14.73 -0.25 4.62
CA LEU A 90 -14.69 -0.89 5.94
C LEU A 90 -14.49 0.12 7.07
N LEU A 91 -13.79 1.24 6.80
CA LEU A 91 -13.53 2.30 7.77
C LEU A 91 -14.75 3.22 7.98
N GLN A 92 -15.68 3.24 7.02
CA GLN A 92 -16.88 4.09 7.03
C GLN A 92 -18.18 3.32 7.34
N ALA A 93 -18.13 2.01 7.56
CA ALA A 93 -19.31 1.22 7.86
C ALA A 93 -19.76 1.39 9.32
N ALA A 94 -21.05 1.71 9.54
CA ALA A 94 -21.65 1.82 10.87
C ALA A 94 -21.65 0.50 11.67
N THR A 95 -21.49 -0.63 10.97
CA THR A 95 -21.33 -1.97 11.56
C THR A 95 -19.99 -2.54 11.08
N PRO A 96 -19.07 -2.93 11.97
CA PRO A 96 -17.78 -3.48 11.57
C PRO A 96 -18.00 -4.78 10.79
N ASN A 97 -17.65 -4.77 9.50
CA ASN A 97 -17.61 -5.97 8.69
C ASN A 97 -16.42 -6.83 9.15
N LEU A 98 -16.71 -7.95 9.81
CA LEU A 98 -15.70 -8.86 10.34
C LEU A 98 -15.15 -9.85 9.29
N THR A 99 -15.54 -9.74 8.02
CA THR A 99 -14.97 -10.53 6.90
C THR A 99 -14.47 -9.62 5.76
N PRO A 100 -13.50 -8.73 6.04
CA PRO A 100 -12.98 -7.79 5.05
C PRO A 100 -12.12 -8.49 3.98
N VAL A 101 -12.18 -7.99 2.74
CA VAL A 101 -11.19 -8.31 1.71
C VAL A 101 -10.01 -7.35 1.84
N LEU A 102 -8.86 -7.86 2.26
CA LEU A 102 -7.63 -7.07 2.42
C LEU A 102 -6.75 -7.25 1.18
N THR A 103 -6.21 -6.15 0.65
CA THR A 103 -5.28 -6.22 -0.50
C THR A 103 -3.86 -6.24 0.03
N ARG A 104 -3.18 -7.40 -0.09
CA ARG A 104 -1.82 -7.58 0.37
C ARG A 104 -0.82 -7.66 -0.79
N ARG A 105 0.28 -6.90 -0.67
CA ARG A 105 1.40 -6.86 -1.60
C ARG A 105 2.66 -7.26 -0.84
N VAL A 106 3.39 -8.25 -1.30
CA VAL A 106 4.60 -8.76 -0.62
C VAL A 106 5.75 -8.84 -1.62
N ILE A 107 6.91 -8.33 -1.22
CA ILE A 107 8.18 -8.49 -1.93
C ILE A 107 9.17 -9.09 -0.96
N GLU A 108 9.81 -10.17 -1.39
CA GLU A 108 10.88 -10.85 -0.67
C GLU A 108 12.04 -11.06 -1.65
N THR A 109 13.16 -10.41 -1.37
CA THR A 109 14.31 -10.40 -2.28
C THR A 109 15.61 -10.21 -1.53
N ARG A 110 16.71 -10.69 -2.14
CA ARG A 110 18.07 -10.41 -1.73
C ARG A 110 18.74 -9.59 -2.83
N VAL A 111 19.30 -8.45 -2.47
CA VAL A 111 19.95 -7.54 -3.44
C VAL A 111 21.28 -7.04 -2.91
N SER A 112 22.23 -6.80 -3.81
CA SER A 112 23.51 -6.14 -3.52
C SER A 112 23.51 -4.79 -4.23
N VAL A 113 23.68 -3.70 -3.48
CA VAL A 113 23.60 -2.33 -4.01
C VAL A 113 24.69 -1.49 -3.37
N GLN A 114 25.25 -0.53 -4.11
CA GLN A 114 26.20 0.42 -3.54
C GLN A 114 25.51 1.35 -2.54
N SER A 115 26.25 1.77 -1.51
CA SER A 115 25.75 2.77 -0.56
C SER A 115 25.29 4.04 -1.29
N ALA A 116 24.17 4.61 -0.86
CA ALA A 116 23.50 5.78 -1.42
C ALA A 116 23.00 5.65 -2.87
N GLN A 117 22.98 4.44 -3.46
CA GLN A 117 22.38 4.21 -4.77
C GLN A 117 20.98 3.62 -4.66
N THR A 118 20.03 4.16 -5.42
CA THR A 118 18.66 3.63 -5.49
C THR A 118 18.58 2.49 -6.50
N VAL A 119 18.02 1.36 -6.10
CA VAL A 119 17.68 0.23 -6.99
C VAL A 119 16.18 0.02 -7.03
N ALA A 120 15.66 -0.43 -8.17
CA ALA A 120 14.31 -0.95 -8.26
C ALA A 120 14.31 -2.44 -7.86
N LEU A 121 13.59 -2.79 -6.80
CA LEU A 121 13.45 -4.18 -6.34
C LEU A 121 12.44 -4.97 -7.17
N GLY A 122 11.47 -4.27 -7.75
CA GLY A 122 10.45 -4.88 -8.59
C GLY A 122 9.23 -3.98 -8.76
N GLY A 123 8.23 -4.51 -9.45
CA GLY A 123 6.97 -3.85 -9.63
C GLY A 123 5.89 -4.76 -10.19
N LEU A 124 4.64 -4.32 -10.07
CA LEU A 124 3.47 -4.98 -10.63
C LEU A 124 2.66 -3.95 -11.41
N ILE A 125 2.36 -4.24 -12.67
CA ILE A 125 1.41 -3.49 -13.46
C ILE A 125 0.18 -4.37 -13.64
N ASN A 126 -0.96 -3.89 -13.17
CA ASN A 126 -2.24 -4.56 -13.29
C ASN A 126 -3.17 -3.64 -14.09
N GLU A 127 -3.62 -4.09 -15.26
CA GLU A 127 -4.59 -3.38 -16.08
C GLU A 127 -5.88 -4.19 -16.16
N ALA A 128 -6.99 -3.57 -15.76
CA ALA A 128 -8.33 -4.11 -15.92
C ALA A 128 -9.13 -3.19 -16.86
N SER A 129 -9.62 -3.74 -17.97
CA SER A 129 -10.51 -3.03 -18.91
C SER A 129 -11.90 -3.63 -18.82
N GLN A 130 -12.92 -2.79 -18.64
CA GLN A 130 -14.32 -3.16 -18.65
C GLN A 130 -15.05 -2.30 -19.67
N ASP A 131 -15.54 -2.96 -20.72
CA ASP A 131 -16.35 -2.34 -21.76
C ASP A 131 -17.82 -2.71 -21.53
N SER A 132 -18.66 -1.71 -21.26
CA SER A 132 -20.11 -1.88 -21.17
C SER A 132 -20.79 -1.17 -22.33
N ARG A 133 -21.69 -1.87 -23.01
CA ARG A 133 -22.52 -1.31 -24.09
C ARG A 133 -23.97 -1.61 -23.79
N GLN A 134 -24.75 -0.57 -23.52
CA GLN A 134 -26.20 -0.65 -23.47
C GLN A 134 -26.76 0.01 -24.73
N ARG A 135 -27.64 -0.68 -25.44
CA ARG A 135 -28.22 -0.17 -26.68
C ARG A 135 -29.65 -0.66 -26.83
N VAL A 136 -30.50 0.17 -27.43
CA VAL A 136 -31.85 -0.23 -27.79
C VAL A 136 -31.78 -1.24 -28.95
N PRO A 137 -32.42 -2.43 -28.85
CA PRO A 137 -32.48 -3.39 -29.96
C PRO A 137 -33.04 -2.73 -31.24
N LEU A 138 -32.55 -3.15 -32.42
CA LEU A 138 -32.87 -2.59 -33.75
C LEU A 138 -32.31 -1.18 -34.04
N LEU A 139 -32.55 -0.21 -33.16
CA LEU A 139 -32.15 1.19 -33.40
C LEU A 139 -30.66 1.44 -33.10
N GLY A 140 -30.09 0.72 -32.12
CA GLY A 140 -28.69 0.85 -31.71
C GLY A 140 -27.67 0.18 -32.65
N ASP A 141 -28.12 -0.61 -33.63
CA ASP A 141 -27.28 -1.27 -34.64
C ASP A 141 -27.15 -0.45 -35.94
N LEU A 142 -27.90 0.65 -36.08
CA LEU A 142 -27.86 1.48 -37.28
C LEU A 142 -26.52 2.23 -37.40
N PRO A 143 -25.81 2.13 -38.54
CA PRO A 143 -24.44 2.64 -38.69
C PRO A 143 -24.28 4.17 -38.60
N VAL A 144 -25.37 4.94 -38.77
CA VAL A 144 -25.33 6.42 -38.78
C VAL A 144 -25.94 7.05 -37.52
N VAL A 145 -26.97 6.42 -36.94
CA VAL A 145 -27.75 6.98 -35.83
C VAL A 145 -27.71 6.13 -34.55
N GLY A 146 -27.14 4.93 -34.59
CA GLY A 146 -27.15 3.99 -33.46
C GLY A 146 -26.46 4.51 -32.19
N TRP A 147 -25.52 5.45 -32.33
CA TRP A 147 -24.84 6.10 -31.20
C TRP A 147 -25.75 7.04 -30.38
N LEU A 148 -26.87 7.51 -30.94
CA LEU A 148 -27.88 8.31 -30.23
C LEU A 148 -28.84 7.44 -29.40
N PHE A 149 -28.90 6.14 -29.69
CA PHE A 149 -29.81 5.17 -29.05
C PHE A 149 -29.07 4.14 -28.18
N GLY A 150 -27.87 4.49 -27.75
CA GLY A 150 -27.05 3.64 -26.88
C GLY A 150 -26.11 4.45 -25.99
N GLN A 151 -25.68 3.81 -24.92
CA GLN A 151 -24.66 4.30 -24.01
C GLN A 151 -23.49 3.33 -24.01
N THR A 152 -22.29 3.85 -24.23
CA THR A 152 -21.06 3.09 -24.11
C THR A 152 -20.31 3.59 -22.88
N GLY A 153 -20.00 2.69 -21.97
CA GLY A 153 -19.08 2.91 -20.86
C GLY A 153 -17.78 2.16 -21.14
N VAL A 154 -16.66 2.88 -21.12
CA VAL A 154 -15.32 2.26 -21.14
C VAL A 154 -14.66 2.62 -19.84
N SER A 155 -14.37 1.62 -19.02
CA SER A 155 -13.65 1.78 -17.76
C SER A 155 -12.31 1.05 -17.86
N ARG A 156 -11.21 1.79 -17.76
CA ARG A 156 -9.85 1.23 -17.67
C ARG A 156 -9.26 1.57 -16.33
N ASN A 157 -8.95 0.54 -15.56
CA ASN A 157 -8.31 0.67 -14.26
C ASN A 157 -6.90 0.09 -14.34
N LYS A 158 -5.90 0.97 -14.41
CA LYS A 158 -4.49 0.62 -14.39
C LYS A 158 -3.92 0.91 -13.00
N ARG A 159 -3.32 -0.10 -12.38
CA ARG A 159 -2.63 -0.01 -11.09
C ARG A 159 -1.17 -0.40 -11.26
N GLU A 160 -0.27 0.50 -10.92
CA GLU A 160 1.17 0.29 -10.99
C GLU A 160 1.74 0.34 -9.56
N LEU A 161 2.47 -0.69 -9.17
CA LEU A 161 3.29 -0.72 -7.97
C LEU A 161 4.74 -0.77 -8.41
N LEU A 162 5.54 0.19 -7.95
CA LEU A 162 6.99 0.18 -8.11
C LEU A 162 7.62 0.24 -6.73
N VAL A 163 8.63 -0.58 -6.50
CA VAL A 163 9.33 -0.62 -5.22
C VAL A 163 10.80 -0.31 -5.44
N PHE A 164 11.22 0.76 -4.78
CA PHE A 164 12.58 1.27 -4.80
C PHE A 164 13.19 1.16 -3.42
N LEU A 165 14.51 0.97 -3.38
CA LEU A 165 15.24 0.95 -2.14
C LEU A 165 16.59 1.66 -2.32
N THR A 166 16.99 2.41 -1.29
CA THR A 166 18.26 3.12 -1.23
C THR A 166 18.93 2.77 0.10
N PRO A 167 19.98 1.93 0.11
CA PRO A 167 20.75 1.70 1.32
C PRO A 167 21.64 2.90 1.61
N THR A 168 21.92 3.14 2.88
CA THR A 168 22.96 4.10 3.31
C THR A 168 23.75 3.43 4.41
N ALA A 169 25.01 3.12 4.14
CA ALA A 169 25.93 2.60 5.14
C ALA A 169 26.68 3.78 5.79
N PHE A 170 26.75 3.79 7.12
CA PHE A 170 27.50 4.77 7.89
C PHE A 170 28.82 4.12 8.33
N SER A 171 29.95 4.73 8.00
CA SER A 171 31.27 4.19 8.36
C SER A 171 31.76 4.66 9.73
N ASN A 172 31.18 5.74 10.26
CA ASN A 172 31.52 6.25 11.59
C ASN A 172 30.27 6.81 12.32
N PRO A 173 30.33 6.96 13.66
CA PRO A 173 29.23 7.51 14.44
C PRO A 173 28.88 8.97 14.10
N GLU A 174 29.84 9.75 13.58
CA GLU A 174 29.61 11.15 13.21
C GLU A 174 28.70 11.26 11.98
N GLU A 175 28.87 10.41 10.98
CA GLU A 175 28.01 10.30 9.80
C GLU A 175 26.58 9.95 10.20
N ALA A 176 26.40 8.96 11.08
CA ALA A 176 25.07 8.58 11.59
C ALA A 176 24.40 9.76 12.34
N ARG A 177 25.18 10.52 13.12
CA ARG A 177 24.70 11.73 13.79
C ARG A 177 24.31 12.82 12.79
N ASN A 178 25.14 13.07 11.78
CA ASN A 178 24.87 14.08 10.75
C ASN A 178 23.60 13.74 9.95
N PHE A 179 23.42 12.48 9.57
CA PHE A 179 22.21 12.00 8.92
C PHE A 179 20.97 12.21 9.80
N THR A 180 21.06 11.90 11.09
CA THR A 180 19.97 12.11 12.05
C THR A 180 19.61 13.59 12.17
N LEU A 181 20.60 14.48 12.22
CA LEU A 181 20.39 15.93 12.27
C LEU A 181 19.73 16.46 10.99
N GLU A 182 20.14 15.94 9.83
CA GLU A 182 19.51 16.30 8.56
C GLU A 182 18.06 15.83 8.49
N LEU A 183 17.80 14.57 8.86
CA LEU A 183 16.45 14.01 8.91
C LEU A 183 15.55 14.86 9.83
N ARG A 184 16.04 15.22 11.01
CA ARG A 184 15.34 16.10 11.95
C ARG A 184 14.99 17.45 11.32
N ARG A 185 15.95 18.12 10.66
CA ARG A 185 15.71 19.41 9.99
C ARG A 185 14.66 19.29 8.88
N ARG A 186 14.70 18.21 8.09
CA ARG A 186 13.69 17.95 7.04
C ARG A 186 12.30 17.79 7.64
N VAL A 187 12.16 17.04 8.74
CA VAL A 187 10.89 16.86 9.44
C VAL A 187 10.38 18.19 10.01
N GLU A 188 11.24 18.95 10.69
CA GLU A 188 10.89 20.27 11.25
C GLU A 188 10.44 21.25 10.15
N ALA A 189 11.10 21.25 8.99
CA ALA A 189 10.72 22.09 7.85
C ALA A 189 9.34 21.71 7.27
N LEU A 190 9.01 20.41 7.20
CA LEU A 190 7.69 19.96 6.78
C LEU A 190 6.60 20.47 7.74
N TRP A 191 6.86 20.43 9.03
CA TRP A 191 5.90 20.87 10.05
C TRP A 191 5.67 22.39 10.01
N GLN A 192 6.73 23.18 9.76
CA GLN A 192 6.60 24.63 9.58
C GLN A 192 5.82 24.99 8.31
N LYS A 193 6.04 24.26 7.21
CA LYS A 193 5.30 24.43 5.96
C LYS A 193 3.82 24.07 6.11
N GLU A 194 3.51 23.05 6.90
CA GLU A 194 2.13 22.62 7.14
C GLU A 194 1.39 23.54 8.15
N GLY A 195 2.12 24.06 9.14
CA GLY A 195 1.59 25.06 10.09
C GLY A 195 1.33 26.44 9.48
N SER A 196 2.07 26.83 8.44
CA SER A 196 1.81 28.07 7.68
C SER A 196 0.64 27.93 6.70
N ASN A 197 0.46 26.75 6.10
CA ASN A 197 -0.66 26.49 5.18
C ASN A 197 -2.03 26.44 5.88
N ARG A 198 -2.09 26.19 7.20
CA ARG A 198 -3.32 26.26 8.01
C ARG A 198 -3.71 27.68 8.45
N ARG A 199 -2.86 28.68 8.20
CA ARG A 199 -3.07 30.07 8.64
C ARG A 199 -3.48 31.03 7.52
N ASN A 200 -3.63 30.55 6.28
CA ASN A 200 -4.11 31.36 5.18
C ASN A 200 -5.58 30.99 4.88
N PRO A 201 -6.56 31.81 5.28
CA PRO A 201 -7.95 31.67 4.85
C PRO A 201 -8.14 32.05 3.37
#